data_AF-A0A1S2PMW5-F1
#
_entry.id   AF-A0A1S2PMW5-F1
#
_cell.length_a   1.000
_cell.length_b   1.000
_cell.length_c   1.000
_cell.angle_alpha   90.00
_cell.angle_beta   90.00
_cell.angle_gamma   90.00
#
_symmetry.space_group_name_H-M   'P 1'
#
loop_
_entity.id
_entity.type
_entity.pdbx_description
1 polymer ?
#
loop_
_entity_poly.entity_id
_entity_poly.type
_entity_poly.pdbx_seq_one_letter_code
_entity_poly.pdbx_strand_id
1 'polypeptide(L)'
;LDLGRVERFLALAWESGARPVVVLGKADLVPDPVTRAHLVHDVEISAPGVPVLGVSALHGDGLDALVALVGSGTSVLLGQSGAGKSTLANALVGEDVMDVRAARDVDGKGRHTTTTRNLLVLPSGGVLIDTPGLRGVGLFDAASGVGQVFSEIEELAERCRFPDCAHEAEPDCAVCSAVDRGELPARRLESYRKLKRENQWIVAKTDARVRAERGRHWRRKEAEGKAAREFKRARYR
;
A
#
# COMPACT_ATOMS: atom_id res chain seq x y z
N LEU A 1 -7.48 -11.69 -1.80
CA LEU A 1 -6.95 -10.34 -2.11
C LEU A 1 -5.68 -10.09 -1.30
N ASP A 2 -4.72 -9.31 -1.80
CA ASP A 2 -3.51 -8.93 -1.04
C ASP A 2 -3.67 -7.52 -0.48
N LEU A 3 -4.22 -7.43 0.73
CA LEU A 3 -4.51 -6.16 1.40
C LEU A 3 -3.22 -5.37 1.74
N GLY A 4 -2.11 -6.05 2.01
CA GLY A 4 -0.83 -5.39 2.29
C GLY A 4 -0.25 -4.68 1.07
N ARG A 5 -0.59 -5.18 -0.13
CA ARG A 5 -0.28 -4.48 -1.39
C ARG A 5 -1.21 -3.29 -1.62
N VAL A 6 -2.49 -3.40 -1.29
CA VAL A 6 -3.43 -2.27 -1.37
C VAL A 6 -2.95 -1.12 -0.50
N GLU A 7 -2.67 -1.37 0.77
CA GLU A 7 -2.16 -0.37 1.72
C GLU A 7 -0.88 0.31 1.21
N ARG A 8 0.02 -0.45 0.58
CA ARG A 8 1.23 0.12 -0.05
C ARG A 8 0.90 1.06 -1.22
N PHE A 9 -0.02 0.69 -2.09
CA PHE A 9 -0.42 1.58 -3.19
C PHE A 9 -1.14 2.82 -2.69
N LEU A 10 -1.96 2.69 -1.64
CA LEU A 10 -2.59 3.83 -0.99
C LEU A 10 -1.55 4.78 -0.40
N ALA A 11 -0.53 4.26 0.28
CA ALA A 11 0.53 5.10 0.86
C ALA A 11 1.25 5.90 -0.24
N LEU A 12 1.50 5.30 -1.40
CA LEU A 12 2.10 5.99 -2.54
C LEU A 12 1.17 7.03 -3.17
N ALA A 13 -0.11 6.71 -3.29
CA ALA A 13 -1.10 7.63 -3.83
C ALA A 13 -1.22 8.87 -2.93
N TRP A 14 -1.36 8.67 -1.62
CA TRP A 14 -1.40 9.75 -0.63
C TRP A 14 -0.11 10.58 -0.62
N GLU A 15 1.06 9.95 -0.65
CA GLU A 15 2.34 10.67 -0.72
C GLU A 15 2.45 11.53 -1.98
N SER A 16 1.90 11.07 -3.10
CA SER A 16 1.90 11.85 -4.36
C SER A 16 0.96 13.05 -4.35
N GLY A 17 0.11 13.21 -3.32
CA GLY A 17 -0.97 14.21 -3.27
C GLY A 17 -2.17 13.87 -4.15
N ALA A 18 -2.20 12.70 -4.77
CA ALA A 18 -3.34 12.22 -5.52
C ALA A 18 -4.46 11.72 -4.58
N ARG A 19 -5.70 11.70 -5.07
CA ARG A 19 -6.82 11.08 -4.37
C ARG A 19 -6.95 9.62 -4.81
N PRO A 20 -6.71 8.62 -3.94
CA PRO A 20 -6.82 7.23 -4.33
C PRO A 20 -8.26 6.80 -4.54
N VAL A 21 -8.44 5.81 -5.43
CA VAL A 21 -9.66 5.00 -5.58
C VAL A 21 -9.19 3.56 -5.74
N VAL A 22 -9.79 2.62 -5.01
CA VAL A 22 -9.47 1.19 -5.14
C VAL A 22 -10.47 0.51 -6.07
N VAL A 23 -9.96 -0.11 -7.14
CA VAL A 23 -10.78 -0.82 -8.11
C VAL A 23 -10.49 -2.32 -8.05
N LEU A 24 -11.51 -3.11 -7.73
CA LEU A 24 -11.51 -4.56 -7.83
C LEU A 24 -12.03 -4.97 -9.22
N GLY A 25 -11.14 -4.90 -10.21
CA GLY A 25 -11.48 -4.89 -11.65
C GLY A 25 -11.84 -6.22 -12.33
N LYS A 26 -12.03 -7.31 -11.60
CA LYS A 26 -12.45 -8.63 -12.14
C LYS A 26 -13.65 -9.18 -11.38
N ALA A 27 -14.65 -8.32 -11.15
CA ALA A 27 -15.84 -8.68 -10.38
C ALA A 27 -16.61 -9.87 -11.01
N ASP A 28 -16.46 -10.10 -12.31
CA ASP A 28 -17.02 -11.24 -13.05
C ASP A 28 -16.53 -12.61 -12.56
N LEU A 29 -15.34 -12.69 -11.95
CA LEU A 29 -14.81 -13.95 -11.40
C LEU A 29 -15.48 -14.34 -10.07
N VAL A 30 -16.29 -13.46 -9.48
CA VAL A 30 -16.98 -13.68 -8.21
C VAL A 30 -18.48 -13.53 -8.46
N PRO A 31 -19.15 -14.60 -8.95
CA PRO A 31 -20.57 -14.53 -9.34
C PRO A 31 -21.49 -14.37 -8.12
N ASP A 32 -21.07 -14.83 -6.94
CA ASP A 32 -21.85 -14.68 -5.71
C ASP A 32 -21.80 -13.23 -5.18
N PRO A 33 -22.94 -12.51 -5.12
CA PRO A 33 -22.97 -11.11 -4.69
C PRO A 33 -22.53 -10.91 -3.24
N VAL A 34 -22.79 -11.88 -2.36
CA VAL A 34 -22.44 -11.79 -0.93
C VAL A 34 -20.93 -11.85 -0.75
N THR A 35 -20.28 -12.81 -1.40
CA THR A 35 -18.81 -12.93 -1.45
C THR A 35 -18.18 -11.67 -2.03
N ARG A 36 -18.75 -11.13 -3.11
CA ARG A 36 -18.27 -9.87 -3.71
C ARG A 36 -18.38 -8.69 -2.74
N ALA A 37 -19.49 -8.58 -2.01
CA ALA A 37 -19.67 -7.55 -1.00
C ALA A 37 -18.66 -7.68 0.15
N HIS A 38 -18.37 -8.90 0.62
CA HIS A 38 -17.35 -9.14 1.63
C HIS A 38 -15.94 -8.74 1.15
N LEU A 39 -15.59 -9.04 -0.10
CA LEU A 39 -14.30 -8.63 -0.67
C LEU A 39 -14.15 -7.10 -0.76
N VAL A 40 -15.22 -6.39 -1.08
CA VAL A 40 -15.23 -4.91 -1.05
C VAL A 40 -15.07 -4.43 0.39
N HIS A 41 -15.83 -4.99 1.32
CA HIS A 41 -15.79 -4.62 2.73
C HIS A 41 -14.41 -4.81 3.38
N ASP A 42 -13.74 -5.94 3.11
CA ASP A 42 -12.38 -6.21 3.60
C ASP A 42 -11.37 -5.14 3.14
N VAL A 43 -11.58 -4.63 1.92
CA VAL A 43 -10.75 -3.57 1.34
C VAL A 43 -11.09 -2.22 1.93
N GLU A 44 -12.37 -1.91 2.16
CA GLU A 44 -12.82 -0.68 2.83
C GLU A 44 -12.24 -0.56 4.24
N ILE A 45 -12.23 -1.65 5.02
CA ILE A 45 -11.59 -1.70 6.34
C ILE A 45 -10.09 -1.40 6.24
N SER A 46 -9.44 -1.84 5.16
CA SER A 46 -8.00 -1.63 4.93
C SER A 46 -7.68 -0.31 4.24
N ALA A 47 -8.69 0.46 3.85
CA ALA A 47 -8.59 1.69 3.07
C ALA A 47 -9.60 2.73 3.59
N PRO A 48 -9.55 3.10 4.88
CA PRO A 48 -10.52 4.02 5.47
C PRO A 48 -10.54 5.35 4.71
N GLY A 49 -11.74 5.82 4.38
CA GLY A 49 -11.95 7.08 3.63
C GLY A 49 -11.63 7.00 2.12
N VAL A 50 -11.30 5.83 1.60
CA VAL A 50 -11.01 5.62 0.16
C VAL A 50 -12.18 4.92 -0.52
N PRO A 51 -12.71 5.45 -1.64
CA PRO A 51 -13.74 4.75 -2.40
C PRO A 51 -13.24 3.39 -2.93
N VAL A 52 -14.03 2.34 -2.72
CA VAL A 52 -13.75 0.98 -3.22
C VAL A 52 -14.85 0.57 -4.19
N LEU A 53 -14.48 0.22 -5.42
CA LEU A 53 -15.42 -0.19 -6.47
C LEU A 53 -15.12 -1.61 -6.97
N GLY A 54 -16.14 -2.46 -6.98
CA GLY A 54 -16.14 -3.69 -7.76
C GLY A 54 -16.48 -3.39 -9.22
N VAL A 55 -15.59 -3.75 -10.14
CA VAL A 55 -15.75 -3.44 -11.57
C VAL A 55 -15.50 -4.71 -12.38
N SER A 56 -16.25 -4.89 -13.47
CA SER A 56 -15.90 -5.84 -14.52
C SER A 56 -15.74 -5.10 -15.85
N ALA A 57 -14.51 -5.04 -16.35
CA ALA A 57 -14.27 -4.52 -17.69
C ALA A 57 -14.87 -5.40 -18.79
N LEU A 58 -15.17 -6.68 -18.49
CA LEU A 58 -15.75 -7.63 -19.45
C LEU A 58 -17.27 -7.43 -19.61
N HIS A 59 -17.98 -7.17 -18.50
CA HIS A 59 -19.44 -7.01 -18.50
C HIS A 59 -19.91 -5.56 -18.41
N GLY A 60 -18.99 -4.63 -18.16
CA GLY A 60 -19.31 -3.21 -17.97
C GLY A 60 -19.76 -2.85 -16.56
N ASP A 61 -19.92 -3.84 -15.67
CA ASP A 61 -20.36 -3.63 -14.30
C ASP A 61 -19.48 -2.60 -13.56
N GLY A 62 -20.10 -1.57 -13.00
CA GLY A 62 -19.42 -0.56 -12.18
C GLY A 62 -18.54 0.43 -12.95
N LEU A 63 -18.45 0.33 -14.29
CA LEU A 63 -17.66 1.28 -15.08
C LEU A 63 -18.23 2.70 -15.02
N ASP A 64 -19.55 2.88 -15.03
CA ASP A 64 -20.18 4.19 -14.95
C ASP A 64 -19.81 4.93 -13.65
N ALA A 65 -19.82 4.20 -12.53
CA ALA A 65 -19.41 4.74 -11.23
C ALA A 65 -17.92 5.11 -11.22
N LEU A 66 -17.07 4.29 -11.85
CA LEU A 66 -15.65 4.60 -11.99
C LEU A 66 -15.44 5.85 -12.86
N VAL A 67 -16.09 5.93 -14.03
CA VAL A 67 -16.03 7.10 -14.94
C VAL A 67 -16.49 8.37 -14.24
N ALA A 68 -17.54 8.31 -13.41
CA ALA A 68 -17.99 9.46 -12.63
C ALA A 68 -16.92 9.97 -11.63
N LEU A 69 -16.09 9.08 -11.08
CA LEU A 69 -15.02 9.45 -10.15
C LEU A 69 -13.77 9.97 -10.87
N VAL A 70 -13.39 9.38 -12.00
CA VAL A 70 -12.06 9.57 -12.61
C VAL A 70 -12.08 10.22 -13.99
N GLY A 71 -13.26 10.36 -14.60
CA GLY A 71 -13.44 10.67 -16.02
C GLY A 71 -13.10 12.10 -16.43
N SER A 72 -13.11 13.07 -15.51
CA SER A 72 -12.83 14.47 -15.82
C SER A 72 -11.45 14.95 -15.37
N GLY A 73 -10.66 14.07 -14.75
CA GLY A 73 -9.33 14.40 -14.20
C GLY A 73 -8.19 13.63 -14.88
N THR A 74 -6.97 13.83 -14.37
CA THR A 74 -5.81 13.00 -14.72
C THR A 74 -5.69 11.85 -13.72
N SER A 75 -5.76 10.64 -14.22
CA SER A 75 -5.78 9.42 -13.42
C SER A 75 -4.61 8.52 -13.78
N VAL A 76 -4.01 7.86 -12.79
CA VAL A 76 -2.89 6.93 -12.99
C VAL A 76 -3.32 5.54 -12.56
N LEU A 77 -3.17 4.54 -13.43
CA LEU A 77 -3.44 3.16 -13.06
C LEU A 77 -2.25 2.54 -12.34
N LEU A 78 -2.48 2.15 -11.08
CA LEU A 78 -1.51 1.44 -10.25
C LEU A 78 -2.00 0.01 -9.96
N GLY A 79 -1.10 -0.96 -10.08
CA GLY A 79 -1.44 -2.36 -9.81
C GLY A 79 -0.42 -3.35 -10.34
N GLN A 80 -0.47 -4.57 -9.80
CA GLN A 80 0.40 -5.67 -10.22
C GLN A 80 0.23 -6.03 -11.71
N SER A 81 1.24 -6.68 -12.28
CA SER A 81 1.10 -7.30 -13.60
C SER A 81 -0.05 -8.31 -13.58
N GLY A 82 -0.87 -8.35 -14.65
CA GLY A 82 -2.03 -9.26 -14.73
C GLY A 82 -3.27 -8.83 -13.93
N ALA A 83 -3.25 -7.68 -13.24
CA ALA A 83 -4.41 -7.14 -12.53
C ALA A 83 -5.56 -6.70 -13.45
N GLY A 84 -5.32 -6.57 -14.76
CA GLY A 84 -6.32 -6.11 -15.74
C GLY A 84 -6.27 -4.61 -16.06
N LYS A 85 -5.19 -3.90 -15.73
CA LYS A 85 -5.05 -2.45 -15.99
C LYS A 85 -5.29 -2.07 -17.46
N SER A 86 -4.65 -2.76 -18.40
CA SER A 86 -4.81 -2.49 -19.84
C SER A 86 -6.23 -2.78 -20.31
N THR A 87 -6.85 -3.85 -19.81
CA THR A 87 -8.26 -4.18 -20.10
C THR A 87 -9.19 -3.10 -19.59
N LEU A 88 -8.97 -2.62 -18.36
CA LEU A 88 -9.73 -1.52 -17.78
C LEU A 88 -9.51 -0.21 -18.54
N ALA A 89 -8.28 0.05 -19.00
CA ALA A 89 -7.96 1.22 -19.81
C ALA A 89 -8.72 1.22 -21.14
N ASN A 90 -8.72 0.10 -21.88
CA ASN A 90 -9.51 -0.03 -23.11
C ASN A 90 -11.00 0.18 -22.84
N ALA A 91 -11.53 -0.43 -21.77
CA ALA A 91 -12.94 -0.27 -21.40
C ALA A 91 -13.31 1.19 -21.06
N LEU A 92 -12.43 1.93 -20.38
CA LEU A 92 -12.64 3.35 -20.05
C LEU A 92 -12.50 4.27 -21.28
N VAL A 93 -11.65 3.92 -22.24
CA VAL A 93 -11.50 4.65 -23.50
C VAL A 93 -12.66 4.34 -24.46
N GLY A 94 -13.21 3.13 -24.39
CA GLY A 94 -14.24 2.65 -25.31
C GLY A 94 -13.69 2.08 -26.62
N GLU A 95 -12.37 1.93 -26.73
CA GLU A 95 -11.66 1.41 -27.91
C GLU A 95 -10.51 0.48 -27.49
N ASP A 96 -10.14 -0.46 -28.36
CA ASP A 96 -8.98 -1.36 -28.16
C ASP A 96 -7.66 -0.66 -28.51
N VAL A 97 -7.31 0.38 -27.74
CA VAL A 97 -6.10 1.18 -27.95
C VAL A 97 -4.84 0.46 -27.45
N MET A 98 -4.98 -0.44 -26.47
CA MET A 98 -3.87 -1.23 -25.93
C MET A 98 -3.98 -2.70 -26.33
N ASP A 99 -2.84 -3.28 -26.75
CA ASP A 99 -2.70 -4.73 -26.97
C ASP A 99 -2.88 -5.51 -25.65
N VAL A 100 -4.02 -6.17 -25.49
CA VAL A 100 -4.29 -7.07 -24.36
C VAL A 100 -4.09 -8.52 -24.80
N ARG A 101 -3.08 -9.20 -24.24
CA ARG A 101 -2.92 -10.67 -24.40
C ARG A 101 -3.45 -11.38 -23.17
N ALA A 102 -4.26 -12.43 -23.36
CA ALA A 102 -4.73 -13.28 -22.27
C ALA A 102 -3.55 -13.86 -21.47
N ALA A 103 -3.65 -13.86 -20.14
CA ALA A 103 -2.68 -14.54 -19.29
C ALA A 103 -2.80 -16.07 -19.51
N ARG A 104 -1.69 -16.75 -19.85
CA ARG A 104 -1.69 -18.22 -19.96
C ARG A 104 -1.84 -18.85 -18.57
N ASP A 105 -2.71 -19.86 -18.48
CA ASP A 105 -3.11 -20.60 -17.25
C ASP A 105 -2.01 -21.37 -16.52
N VAL A 106 -0.77 -21.40 -17.02
CA VAL A 106 0.24 -22.35 -16.52
C VAL A 106 1.13 -21.77 -15.40
N ASP A 107 1.24 -20.44 -15.25
CA ASP A 107 2.20 -19.87 -14.27
C ASP A 107 1.73 -18.62 -13.50
N GLY A 108 0.51 -18.10 -13.74
CA GLY A 108 0.00 -16.89 -13.06
C GLY A 108 0.82 -15.61 -13.27
N LYS A 109 1.91 -15.68 -14.04
CA LYS A 109 2.83 -14.57 -14.34
C LYS A 109 2.45 -13.99 -15.69
N GLY A 110 1.60 -12.96 -15.67
CA GLY A 110 1.31 -12.15 -16.86
C GLY A 110 2.61 -11.60 -17.46
N ARG A 111 2.88 -11.98 -18.73
CA ARG A 111 4.00 -11.48 -19.52
C ARG A 111 3.73 -10.01 -19.87
N HIS A 112 4.63 -9.13 -19.43
CA HIS A 112 4.53 -7.68 -19.67
C HIS A 112 4.28 -7.39 -21.14
N THR A 113 3.18 -6.71 -21.43
CA THR A 113 2.89 -6.18 -22.77
C THR A 113 3.08 -4.66 -22.79
N THR A 114 2.73 -3.92 -21.72
CA THR A 114 3.03 -2.49 -21.62
C THR A 114 4.44 -2.22 -21.10
N THR A 115 5.37 -1.96 -22.01
CA THR A 115 6.73 -1.42 -21.70
C THR A 115 6.78 0.10 -21.77
N THR A 116 5.75 0.76 -22.31
CA THR A 116 5.62 2.21 -22.46
C THR A 116 4.66 2.78 -21.42
N ARG A 117 4.90 4.04 -21.02
CA ARG A 117 3.86 4.84 -20.35
C ARG A 117 2.92 5.35 -21.43
N ASN A 118 1.64 5.00 -21.33
CA ASN A 118 0.64 5.45 -22.29
C ASN A 118 -0.19 6.55 -21.63
N LEU A 119 -0.42 7.63 -22.38
CA LEU A 119 -1.35 8.69 -22.02
C LEU A 119 -2.55 8.55 -22.96
N LEU A 120 -3.71 8.26 -22.38
CA LEU A 120 -4.95 7.99 -23.09
C LEU A 120 -5.96 9.09 -22.76
N VAL A 121 -6.58 9.69 -23.77
CA VAL A 121 -7.66 10.67 -23.55
C VAL A 121 -8.95 9.89 -23.36
N LEU A 122 -9.67 10.20 -22.29
CA LEU A 122 -10.98 9.59 -22.02
C LEU A 122 -12.08 10.36 -22.77
N PRO A 123 -13.14 9.68 -23.25
CA PRO A 123 -14.29 10.33 -23.89
C PRO A 123 -14.97 11.37 -22.98
N SER A 124 -14.85 11.20 -21.67
CA SER A 124 -15.35 12.12 -20.63
C SER A 124 -14.49 13.39 -20.44
N GLY A 125 -13.42 13.55 -21.19
CA GLY A 125 -12.56 14.75 -21.21
C GLY A 125 -11.34 14.69 -20.28
N GLY A 126 -11.20 13.62 -19.49
CA GLY A 126 -10.03 13.36 -18.65
C GLY A 126 -8.89 12.64 -19.36
N VAL A 127 -7.86 12.32 -18.59
CA VAL A 127 -6.64 11.66 -19.09
C VAL A 127 -6.30 10.46 -18.20
N LEU A 128 -6.06 9.31 -18.80
CA LEU A 128 -5.61 8.10 -18.13
C LEU A 128 -4.15 7.81 -18.48
N ILE A 129 -3.31 7.72 -17.46
CA ILE A 129 -1.90 7.34 -17.58
C ILE A 129 -1.77 5.87 -17.16
N ASP A 130 -1.54 4.99 -18.12
CA ASP A 130 -1.14 3.62 -17.81
C ASP A 130 0.37 3.58 -17.54
N THR A 131 0.72 3.03 -16.39
CA THR A 131 2.11 2.81 -16.00
C THR A 131 2.43 1.32 -16.06
N PRO A 132 3.61 0.93 -16.56
CA PRO A 132 4.08 -0.44 -16.42
C PRO A 132 3.95 -0.89 -14.96
N GLY A 133 3.36 -2.08 -14.75
CA GLY A 133 3.05 -2.56 -13.41
C GLY A 133 4.25 -2.44 -12.48
N LEU A 134 4.09 -1.64 -11.42
CA LEU A 134 5.21 -1.30 -10.55
C LEU A 134 5.71 -2.54 -9.80
N ARG A 135 6.86 -3.07 -10.22
CA ARG A 135 7.57 -4.13 -9.49
C ARG A 135 8.39 -3.48 -8.38
N GLY A 136 7.88 -3.53 -7.16
CA GLY A 136 8.57 -3.00 -6.00
C GLY A 136 8.76 -1.49 -6.08
N VAL A 137 7.67 -0.73 -5.92
CA VAL A 137 7.81 0.67 -5.57
C VAL A 137 8.40 0.72 -4.18
N GLY A 138 9.65 1.16 -4.08
CA GLY A 138 10.18 1.60 -2.79
C GLY A 138 9.32 2.76 -2.30
N LEU A 139 8.84 2.69 -1.07
CA LEU A 139 8.31 3.85 -0.35
C LEU A 139 9.48 4.81 -0.13
N PHE A 140 9.80 5.61 -1.14
CA PHE A 140 10.81 6.67 -1.02
C PHE A 140 10.13 7.86 -0.36
N ASP A 141 10.52 8.13 0.87
CA ASP A 141 10.01 9.25 1.66
C ASP A 141 8.49 9.27 1.86
N ALA A 142 7.86 8.09 1.94
CA ALA A 142 6.40 7.98 2.04
C ALA A 142 5.89 8.03 3.48
N ALA A 143 6.55 8.80 4.36
CA ALA A 143 6.20 8.83 5.78
C ALA A 143 4.79 9.41 6.00
N SER A 144 4.48 10.49 5.28
CA SER A 144 3.17 11.13 5.27
C SER A 144 2.10 10.17 4.73
N GLY A 145 2.37 9.54 3.59
CA GLY A 145 1.46 8.58 2.96
C GLY A 145 1.18 7.36 3.83
N VAL A 146 2.19 6.82 4.53
CA VAL A 146 1.97 5.74 5.51
C VAL A 146 1.11 6.23 6.67
N GLY A 147 1.37 7.42 7.23
CA GLY A 147 0.53 7.99 8.29
C GLY A 147 -0.93 8.13 7.87
N GLN A 148 -1.20 8.59 6.64
CA GLN A 148 -2.57 8.71 6.12
C GLN A 148 -3.27 7.36 5.91
N VAL A 149 -2.56 6.32 5.47
CA VAL A 149 -3.16 4.98 5.32
C VAL A 149 -3.56 4.36 6.65
N PHE A 150 -2.85 4.69 7.72
CA PHE A 150 -3.06 4.14 9.06
C PHE A 150 -3.44 5.24 10.05
N SER A 151 -4.27 6.20 9.62
CA SER A 151 -4.62 7.36 10.44
C SER A 151 -5.27 6.96 11.75
N GLU A 152 -6.07 5.89 11.76
CA GLU A 152 -6.68 5.38 12.99
C GLU A 152 -5.64 4.88 14.01
N ILE A 153 -4.48 4.39 13.54
CA ILE A 153 -3.37 3.97 14.40
C ILE A 153 -2.61 5.19 14.92
N GLU A 154 -2.37 6.20 14.07
CA GLU A 154 -1.74 7.46 14.49
C GLU A 154 -2.59 8.19 15.55
N GLU A 155 -3.91 8.24 15.37
CA GLU A 155 -4.85 8.81 16.36
C GLU A 155 -4.85 8.04 17.69
N LEU A 156 -4.76 6.71 17.65
CA LEU A 156 -4.62 5.89 18.86
C LEU A 156 -3.25 6.09 19.53
N ALA A 157 -2.19 6.28 18.73
CA ALA A 157 -0.83 6.47 19.21
C ALA A 157 -0.67 7.75 20.04
N GLU A 158 -1.45 8.81 19.77
CA GLU A 158 -1.49 10.04 20.57
C GLU A 158 -1.93 9.79 22.03
N ARG A 159 -2.63 8.68 22.28
CA ARG A 159 -3.11 8.28 23.62
C ARG A 159 -2.17 7.32 24.33
N CYS A 160 -1.05 6.94 23.70
CA CYS A 160 -0.05 6.11 24.35
C CYS A 160 0.64 6.86 25.49
N ARG A 161 1.02 6.12 26.53
CA ARG A 161 1.80 6.66 27.65
C ARG A 161 3.14 7.25 27.23
N PHE A 162 3.79 6.65 26.22
CA PHE A 162 5.12 7.04 25.75
C PHE A 162 5.04 7.68 24.36
N PRO A 163 5.67 8.85 24.14
CA PRO A 163 5.70 9.51 22.83
C PRO A 163 6.44 8.70 21.74
N ASP A 164 7.37 7.83 22.13
CA ASP A 164 8.19 7.00 21.25
C ASP A 164 7.76 5.52 21.25
N CYS A 165 6.50 5.25 21.62
CA CYS A 165 5.93 3.90 21.64
C CYS A 165 6.07 3.22 20.26
N ALA A 166 6.71 2.05 20.22
CA ALA A 166 6.79 1.21 19.02
C ALA A 166 5.53 0.36 18.81
N HIS A 167 4.61 0.42 19.78
CA HIS A 167 3.37 -0.33 19.84
C HIS A 167 3.63 -1.83 19.75
N GLU A 168 4.63 -2.39 20.43
CA GLU A 168 4.95 -3.82 20.40
C GLU A 168 4.56 -4.50 21.71
N ALA A 169 5.14 -4.04 22.83
CA ALA A 169 4.97 -4.64 24.15
C ALA A 169 5.03 -3.61 25.28
N GLU A 170 4.99 -2.32 24.93
CA GLU A 170 5.03 -1.23 25.91
C GLU A 170 3.80 -1.26 26.81
N PRO A 171 3.98 -1.01 28.13
CA PRO A 171 2.85 -0.90 29.04
C PRO A 171 2.02 0.34 28.70
N ASP A 172 0.70 0.24 28.91
CA ASP A 172 -0.27 1.32 28.65
C ASP A 172 -0.24 1.83 27.19
N CYS A 173 0.06 0.95 26.23
CA CYS A 173 -0.03 1.23 24.80
C CYS A 173 -1.50 1.21 24.33
N ALA A 174 -2.06 2.38 24.04
CA ALA A 174 -3.44 2.52 23.57
C ALA A 174 -3.71 1.75 22.26
N VAL A 175 -2.72 1.67 21.37
CA VAL A 175 -2.81 0.91 20.11
C VAL A 175 -2.92 -0.60 20.39
N CYS A 176 -2.06 -1.16 21.26
CA CYS A 176 -2.14 -2.57 21.62
C CYS A 176 -3.47 -2.89 22.34
N SER A 177 -3.91 -2.01 23.25
CA SER A 177 -5.20 -2.16 23.91
C SER A 177 -6.38 -2.13 22.93
N ALA A 178 -6.34 -1.31 21.88
CA ALA A 178 -7.37 -1.29 20.84
C ALA A 178 -7.40 -2.62 20.04
N VAL A 179 -6.23 -3.23 19.80
CA VAL A 179 -6.17 -4.58 19.22
C VAL A 179 -6.76 -5.62 20.15
N ASP A 180 -6.40 -5.60 21.43
CA ASP A 180 -6.90 -6.55 22.43
C ASP A 180 -8.43 -6.46 22.61
N ARG A 181 -9.01 -5.26 22.44
CA ARG A 181 -10.47 -5.03 22.47
C ARG A 181 -11.18 -5.32 21.14
N GLY A 182 -10.44 -5.62 20.07
CA GLY A 182 -11.01 -5.84 18.74
C GLY A 182 -11.45 -4.58 17.99
N GLU A 183 -11.10 -3.39 18.51
CA GLU A 183 -11.37 -2.09 17.86
C GLU A 183 -10.42 -1.86 16.67
N LEU A 184 -9.21 -2.43 16.72
CA LEU A 184 -8.23 -2.39 15.65
C LEU A 184 -7.87 -3.83 15.23
N PRO A 185 -8.04 -4.21 13.95
CA PRO A 185 -7.62 -5.54 13.50
C PRO A 185 -6.11 -5.75 13.67
N ALA A 186 -5.68 -6.86 14.29
CA ALA A 186 -4.26 -7.15 14.51
C ALA A 186 -3.41 -7.08 13.21
N ARG A 187 -3.99 -7.55 12.10
CA ARG A 187 -3.41 -7.46 10.75
C ARG A 187 -3.05 -6.01 10.36
N ARG A 188 -3.89 -5.02 10.69
CA ARG A 188 -3.65 -3.60 10.37
C ARG A 188 -2.39 -3.11 11.09
N LEU A 189 -2.25 -3.43 12.37
CA LEU A 189 -1.07 -3.08 13.16
C LEU A 189 0.21 -3.75 12.62
N GLU A 190 0.13 -5.02 12.21
CA GLU A 190 1.24 -5.71 11.56
C GLU A 190 1.67 -5.03 10.25
N SER A 191 0.70 -4.70 9.39
CA SER A 191 0.92 -3.96 8.15
C SER A 191 1.56 -2.59 8.40
N TYR A 192 1.07 -1.84 9.38
CA TYR A 192 1.63 -0.55 9.80
C TYR A 192 3.10 -0.68 10.21
N ARG A 193 3.40 -1.58 11.16
CA ARG A 193 4.78 -1.82 11.63
C ARG A 193 5.69 -2.28 10.48
N LYS A 194 5.18 -3.08 9.54
CA LYS A 194 5.94 -3.51 8.36
C LYS A 194 6.27 -2.32 7.44
N LEU A 195 5.28 -1.53 7.05
CA LEU A 195 5.46 -0.38 6.15
C LEU A 195 6.34 0.70 6.78
N LYS A 196 6.16 0.99 8.07
CA LYS A 196 7.01 1.93 8.83
C LYS A 196 8.47 1.48 8.85
N ARG A 197 8.75 0.20 9.12
CA ARG A 197 10.12 -0.38 9.08
C ARG A 197 10.74 -0.30 7.70
N GLU A 198 9.98 -0.62 6.65
CA GLU A 198 10.46 -0.53 5.28
C GLU A 198 10.79 0.91 4.87
N ASN A 199 9.90 1.87 5.17
CA ASN A 199 10.13 3.29 4.90
C ASN A 199 11.39 3.81 5.62
N GLN A 200 11.53 3.49 6.92
CA GLN A 200 12.74 3.84 7.69
C GLN A 200 14.02 3.23 7.10
N TRP A 201 13.95 2.02 6.55
CA TRP A 201 15.09 1.38 5.90
C TRP A 201 15.46 2.08 4.58
N ILE A 202 14.47 2.49 3.79
CA ILE A 202 14.68 3.22 2.53
C ILE A 202 15.25 4.62 2.80
N VAL A 203 14.65 5.40 3.70
CA VAL A 203 15.14 6.72 4.12
C VAL A 203 16.59 6.63 4.61
N ALA A 204 16.90 5.61 5.42
CA ALA A 204 18.25 5.37 5.88
C ALA A 204 19.23 4.92 4.78
N LYS A 205 18.79 4.56 3.58
CA LYS A 205 19.67 4.24 2.46
C LYS A 205 19.92 5.45 1.57
N THR A 206 18.94 6.34 1.46
CA THR A 206 18.97 7.52 0.60
C THR A 206 19.50 8.78 1.30
N ASP A 207 19.29 8.94 2.61
CA ASP A 207 19.77 10.10 3.36
C ASP A 207 21.15 9.83 4.02
N ALA A 208 22.17 10.58 3.60
CA ALA A 208 23.53 10.49 4.16
C ALA A 208 23.60 10.85 5.66
N ARG A 209 22.74 11.74 6.13
CA ARG A 209 22.65 12.16 7.55
C ARG A 209 22.08 11.03 8.41
N VAL A 210 21.00 10.40 7.96
CA VAL A 210 20.36 9.26 8.65
C VAL A 210 21.29 8.04 8.68
N ARG A 211 22.05 7.80 7.60
CA ARG A 211 23.13 6.78 7.60
C ARG A 211 24.17 7.05 8.69
N ALA A 212 24.61 8.30 8.81
CA ALA A 212 25.59 8.69 9.81
C ALA A 212 25.04 8.54 11.24
N GLU A 213 23.78 8.90 11.48
CA GLU A 213 23.10 8.72 12.77
C GLU A 213 22.96 7.25 13.18
N ARG A 214 22.48 6.39 12.28
CA ARG A 214 22.42 4.93 12.51
C ARG A 214 23.80 4.34 12.76
N GLY A 215 24.81 4.77 12.00
CA GLY A 215 26.19 4.36 12.22
C GLY A 215 26.69 4.73 13.62
N ARG A 216 26.37 5.94 14.12
CA ARG A 216 26.71 6.35 15.49
C ARG A 216 25.98 5.51 16.55
N HIS A 217 24.69 5.26 16.36
CA HIS A 217 23.91 4.43 17.28
C HIS A 217 24.45 2.98 17.34
N TRP A 218 24.81 2.39 16.19
CA TRP A 218 25.35 1.03 16.13
C TRP A 218 26.71 0.91 16.81
N ARG A 219 27.63 1.85 16.54
CA ARG A 219 28.94 1.90 17.23
C ARG A 219 28.79 2.05 18.73
N ARG A 220 27.81 2.82 19.20
CA ARG A 220 27.50 2.97 20.62
C ARG A 220 27.05 1.65 21.24
N LYS A 221 26.11 0.94 20.60
CA LYS A 221 25.68 -0.40 21.06
C LYS A 221 26.82 -1.43 21.04
N GLU A 222 27.70 -1.39 20.06
CA GLU A 222 28.89 -2.26 20.02
C GLU A 222 29.87 -1.95 21.16
N ALA A 223 30.10 -0.67 21.46
CA ALA A 223 30.95 -0.24 22.57
C ALA A 223 30.35 -0.66 23.92
N GLU A 224 29.05 -0.45 24.12
CA GLU A 224 28.30 -0.93 25.30
C GLU A 224 28.39 -2.46 25.44
N GLY A 225 28.24 -3.20 24.34
CA GLY A 225 28.37 -4.66 24.32
C GLY A 225 29.79 -5.15 24.64
N LYS A 226 30.83 -4.45 24.16
CA LYS A 226 32.23 -4.76 24.47
C LYS A 226 32.55 -4.50 25.95
N ALA A 227 32.14 -3.35 26.47
CA ALA A 227 32.31 -3.00 27.88
C ALA A 227 31.61 -4.01 28.81
N ALA A 228 30.38 -4.45 28.46
CA ALA A 228 29.67 -5.47 29.21
C ALA A 228 30.38 -6.84 29.20
N ARG A 229 31.02 -7.22 28.10
CA ARG A 229 31.83 -8.46 28.00
C ARG A 229 33.11 -8.38 28.82
N GLU A 230 33.80 -7.24 28.79
CA GLU A 230 35.02 -7.00 29.58
C GLU A 230 34.71 -7.00 31.08
N PHE A 231 33.62 -6.33 31.50
CA PHE A 231 33.16 -6.34 32.88
C PHE A 231 32.81 -7.76 33.36
N LYS A 232 32.10 -8.56 32.56
CA LYS A 232 31.84 -9.97 32.89
C LYS A 232 33.13 -10.77 33.02
N ARG A 233 34.10 -10.61 32.11
CA ARG A 233 35.39 -11.32 32.17
C ARG A 233 36.21 -10.95 33.41
N ALA A 234 36.17 -9.69 33.83
CA ALA A 234 36.86 -9.22 35.04
C ALA A 234 36.22 -9.76 36.34
N ARG A 235 34.92 -10.05 36.32
CA ARG A 235 34.18 -10.57 37.48
C ARG A 235 34.37 -12.08 37.73
N TYR A 236 34.90 -12.81 36.75
CA TYR A 236 35.18 -14.26 36.82
C TYR A 236 36.69 -14.57 36.90
N ARG A 237 37.53 -13.56 37.15
CA ARG A 237 38.94 -13.71 37.56
C ARG A 237 39.07 -13.36 39.03
#